data_AF-A0A1G1G9I8-F1
#
_entry.id   AF-A0A1G1G9I8-F1
#
_cell.length_a   1.000
_cell.length_b   1.000
_cell.length_c   1.000
_cell.angle_alpha   90.00
_cell.angle_beta   90.00
_cell.angle_gamma   90.00
#
_symmetry.space_group_name_H-M   'P 1'
#
loop_
_entity.id
_entity.type
_entity.pdbx_description
1 polymer ?
#
loop_
_entity_poly.entity_id
_entity_poly.type
_entity_poly.pdbx_seq_one_letter_code
_entity_poly.pdbx_strand_id
1 'polypeptide(L)'
;MKNVISITEARKKLPSIIKSFKASPDAVYQITVHDEVVAEIKKPPTVKPGEAAAKLLDLRKHLRPKRKKCRISESVKDYLYVAEDSL
;
A
#
# COMPACT_ATOMS: atom_id res chain seq x y z
N MET A 1 -3.67 5.49 -25.00
CA MET A 1 -2.77 6.04 -26.04
C MET A 1 -1.58 6.68 -25.34
N LYS A 2 -0.35 6.40 -25.78
CA LYS A 2 0.89 6.95 -25.19
C LYS A 2 1.29 8.18 -25.99
N ASN A 3 1.41 9.33 -25.34
CA ASN A 3 1.78 10.59 -25.97
C ASN A 3 3.19 10.98 -25.52
N VAL A 4 4.16 10.98 -26.44
CA VAL A 4 5.54 11.38 -26.16
C VAL A 4 5.67 12.88 -26.38
N ILE A 5 6.19 13.61 -25.40
CA ILE A 5 6.37 15.07 -25.43
C ILE A 5 7.77 15.44 -24.93
N SER A 6 8.42 16.42 -25.55
CA SER A 6 9.69 16.94 -25.03
C SER A 6 9.48 17.73 -23.73
N ILE A 7 10.51 17.85 -22.89
CA ILE A 7 10.45 18.63 -21.64
C ILE A 7 10.03 20.10 -21.86
N THR A 8 10.46 20.70 -22.97
CA THR A 8 10.11 22.08 -23.32
C THR A 8 8.62 22.21 -23.63
N GLU A 9 8.06 21.25 -24.38
CA GLU A 9 6.62 21.22 -24.65
C GLU A 9 5.80 20.88 -23.41
N ALA A 10 6.29 19.95 -22.58
CA ALA A 10 5.65 19.58 -21.32
C ALA A 10 5.48 20.79 -20.39
N ARG A 11 6.51 21.66 -20.28
CA ARG A 11 6.44 22.89 -19.48
C ARG A 11 5.41 23.89 -20.04
N LYS A 12 5.34 24.05 -21.36
CA LYS A 12 4.40 24.97 -22.01
C LYS A 12 2.95 24.49 -21.92
N LYS A 13 2.72 23.18 -22.10
CA LYS A 13 1.38 22.58 -22.21
C LYS A 13 0.89 21.93 -20.91
N LEU A 14 1.63 22.04 -19.81
CA LEU A 14 1.35 21.41 -18.51
C LEU A 14 -0.09 21.65 -18.03
N PRO A 15 -0.64 22.88 -18.03
CA PRO A 15 -2.02 23.11 -17.60
C PRO A 15 -3.05 22.40 -18.49
N SER A 16 -2.80 22.34 -19.80
CA SER A 16 -3.66 21.67 -20.78
C SER A 16 -3.60 20.14 -20.65
N ILE A 17 -2.40 19.60 -20.38
CA ILE A 17 -2.20 18.18 -20.09
C ILE A 17 -2.95 17.78 -18.80
N ILE A 18 -2.92 18.62 -17.77
CA ILE A 18 -3.69 18.37 -16.55
C ILE A 18 -5.20 18.37 -16.83
N LYS A 19 -5.68 19.28 -17.68
CA LYS A 19 -7.09 19.33 -18.10
C LYS A 19 -7.47 18.09 -18.93
N SER A 20 -6.60 17.58 -19.78
CA SER A 20 -6.92 16.40 -20.59
C SER A 20 -7.16 15.16 -19.72
N PHE A 21 -6.44 14.98 -18.60
CA PHE A 21 -6.72 13.88 -17.65
C PHE A 21 -8.09 13.92 -16.97
N LYS A 22 -8.81 15.06 -17.03
CA LYS A 22 -10.21 15.11 -16.61
C LYS A 22 -11.14 14.48 -17.63
N ALA A 23 -10.86 14.67 -18.92
CA ALA A 23 -11.66 14.13 -20.03
C ALA A 23 -11.27 12.69 -20.40
N SER A 24 -9.97 12.38 -20.37
CA SER A 24 -9.40 11.07 -20.70
C SER A 24 -8.53 10.57 -19.54
N PRO A 25 -9.12 9.87 -18.55
CA PRO A 25 -8.39 9.40 -17.37
C PRO A 25 -7.31 8.36 -17.67
N ASP A 26 -7.42 7.65 -18.80
CA ASP A 26 -6.48 6.60 -19.23
C ASP A 26 -5.31 7.12 -20.09
N ALA A 27 -5.19 8.44 -20.24
CA ALA A 27 -4.07 9.03 -20.96
C ALA A 27 -2.75 8.81 -20.19
N VAL A 28 -1.67 8.57 -20.92
CA VAL A 28 -0.30 8.52 -20.38
C VAL A 28 0.58 9.38 -21.26
N TYR A 29 1.26 10.34 -20.64
CA TYR A 29 2.21 11.22 -21.31
C TYR A 29 3.63 10.87 -20.87
N GLN A 30 4.52 10.61 -21.83
CA GLN A 30 5.93 10.37 -21.58
C GLN A 30 6.71 11.64 -21.87
N ILE A 31 7.54 12.07 -20.93
CA ILE A 31 8.41 13.24 -21.09
C ILE A 31 9.79 12.79 -21.55
N THR A 32 10.24 13.33 -22.67
CA THR A 32 11.59 13.11 -23.20
C THR A 32 12.51 14.31 -23.02
N VAL A 33 13.79 14.02 -22.78
CA VAL A 33 14.89 14.99 -22.76
C VAL A 33 15.99 14.40 -23.64
N HIS A 34 16.44 15.14 -24.67
CA HIS A 34 17.43 14.63 -25.63
C HIS A 34 17.06 13.23 -26.18
N ASP A 35 15.79 13.06 -26.56
CA ASP A 35 15.21 11.81 -27.08
C ASP A 35 15.20 10.61 -26.12
N GLU A 36 15.59 10.81 -24.85
CA GLU A 36 15.45 9.81 -23.79
C GLU A 36 14.20 10.04 -22.95
N VAL A 37 13.47 8.97 -22.62
CA VAL A 37 12.29 9.04 -21.75
C VAL A 37 12.75 9.14 -20.30
N VAL A 38 12.48 10.28 -19.66
CA VAL A 38 12.91 10.56 -18.28
C VAL A 38 11.77 10.41 -17.28
N ALA A 39 10.53 10.67 -17.70
CA ALA A 39 9.39 10.65 -16.78
C ALA A 39 8.07 10.28 -17.48
N GLU A 40 7.10 9.85 -16.68
CA GLU A 40 5.73 9.60 -17.13
C GLU A 40 4.73 10.38 -16.28
N ILE A 41 3.77 11.04 -16.93
CA ILE A 41 2.62 11.67 -16.29
C ILE A 41 1.40 10.83 -16.60
N LYS A 42 0.73 10.36 -15.54
CA LYS A 42 -0.52 9.61 -15.61
C LYS A 42 -1.43 10.01 -14.44
N LYS A 43 -2.73 9.80 -14.61
CA LYS A 43 -3.68 9.97 -13.52
C LYS A 43 -3.44 8.88 -12.46
N PRO A 44 -3.51 9.22 -11.15
CA PRO A 44 -3.48 8.18 -10.13
C PRO A 44 -4.68 7.23 -10.30
N PRO A 45 -4.53 5.94 -9.96
CA PRO A 45 -5.63 4.99 -10.02
C PRO A 45 -6.75 5.43 -9.08
N THR A 46 -7.99 5.33 -9.55
CA THR A 46 -9.16 5.62 -8.72
C THR A 46 -9.35 4.50 -7.71
N VAL A 47 -8.96 4.74 -6.46
CA VAL A 47 -9.18 3.81 -5.34
C VAL A 47 -10.60 3.97 -4.78
N LYS A 48 -11.24 2.85 -4.44
CA LYS A 48 -12.56 2.89 -3.82
C LYS A 48 -12.45 3.38 -2.37
N PRO A 49 -13.42 4.16 -1.88
CA PRO A 49 -13.44 4.53 -0.46
C PRO A 49 -13.47 3.27 0.40
N GLY A 50 -12.61 3.22 1.42
CA GLY A 50 -12.49 2.06 2.32
C GLY A 50 -11.55 0.94 1.84
N GLU A 51 -11.01 1.00 0.62
CA GLU A 51 -10.09 -0.04 0.11
C GLU A 51 -8.80 -0.13 0.95
N ALA A 52 -8.27 0.99 1.41
CA ALA A 52 -7.11 1.02 2.30
C ALA A 52 -7.42 0.35 3.65
N ALA A 53 -8.59 0.64 4.23
CA ALA A 53 -9.02 0.03 5.49
C ALA A 53 -9.23 -1.48 5.34
N ALA A 54 -9.79 -1.93 4.21
CA ALA A 54 -9.93 -3.35 3.89
C ALA A 54 -8.57 -4.05 3.82
N LYS A 55 -7.59 -3.47 3.12
CA LYS A 55 -6.21 -4.01 3.07
C LYS A 55 -5.56 -4.11 4.45
N LEU A 56 -5.77 -3.12 5.32
CA LEU A 56 -5.26 -3.15 6.69
C LEU A 56 -5.91 -4.26 7.54
N LEU A 57 -7.22 -4.47 7.38
CA LEU A 57 -7.92 -5.56 8.06
C LEU A 57 -7.42 -6.94 7.60
N ASP A 58 -7.16 -7.10 6.32
CA ASP A 58 -6.63 -8.36 5.79
C ASP A 58 -5.18 -8.60 6.23
N LEU A 59 -4.33 -7.57 6.22
CA LEU A 59 -3.00 -7.63 6.84
C LEU A 59 -3.07 -8.05 8.30
N ARG A 60 -3.99 -7.46 9.07
CA ARG A 60 -4.21 -7.84 10.48
C ARG A 60 -4.60 -9.30 10.64
N LYS A 61 -5.41 -9.87 9.76
CA LYS A 61 -5.78 -11.30 9.81
C LYS A 61 -4.56 -12.18 9.58
N HIS A 62 -3.72 -11.84 8.59
CA HIS A 62 -2.52 -12.60 8.24
C HIS A 62 -1.44 -12.52 9.34
N LEU A 63 -1.28 -11.35 9.95
CA LEU A 63 -0.29 -11.12 11.00
C LEU A 63 -0.75 -11.56 12.39
N ARG A 64 -1.99 -12.02 12.56
CA ARG A 64 -2.52 -12.35 13.89
C ARG A 64 -1.75 -13.56 14.43
N PRO A 65 -0.93 -13.43 15.50
CA PRO A 65 -0.33 -14.59 16.10
C PRO A 65 -1.46 -15.48 16.61
N LYS A 66 -1.42 -16.78 16.26
CA LYS A 66 -2.33 -17.77 16.85
C LYS A 66 -2.14 -17.68 18.37
N ARG A 67 -3.09 -17.03 19.06
CA ARG A 67 -3.12 -17.02 20.52
C ARG A 67 -3.26 -18.48 20.95
N LYS A 68 -2.15 -19.08 21.38
CA LYS A 68 -2.19 -20.39 22.03
C LYS A 68 -3.02 -20.20 23.29
N LYS A 69 -4.13 -20.93 23.41
CA LYS A 69 -4.86 -21.02 24.67
C LYS A 69 -3.95 -21.79 25.62
N CYS A 70 -3.17 -21.08 26.43
CA CYS A 70 -2.46 -21.71 27.53
C CYS A 70 -3.50 -22.04 28.60
N ARG A 71 -3.62 -23.32 28.96
CA ARG A 71 -4.49 -23.76 30.05
C ARG A 71 -3.76 -23.51 31.37
N ILE A 72 -3.77 -22.25 31.79
CA ILE A 72 -3.09 -21.78 33.00
C ILE A 72 -3.55 -22.61 34.21
N SER A 73 -4.85 -22.93 34.30
CA SER A 73 -5.43 -23.72 35.39
C SER A 73 -4.89 -25.14 35.51
N GLU A 74 -4.38 -25.74 34.43
CA GLU A 74 -3.84 -27.11 34.48
C GLU A 74 -2.42 -27.14 35.07
N SER A 75 -1.62 -26.11 34.82
CA SER A 75 -0.24 -26.01 35.32
C SER A 75 -0.14 -25.41 36.72
N VAL A 76 -1.25 -24.94 37.32
CA VAL A 76 -1.23 -24.26 38.63
C VAL A 76 -0.75 -25.18 39.76
N LYS A 77 -1.08 -26.48 39.72
CA LYS A 77 -0.61 -27.45 40.73
C LYS A 77 0.92 -27.60 40.72
N ASP A 78 1.52 -27.63 39.54
CA ASP A 78 2.97 -27.81 39.37
C ASP A 78 3.80 -26.66 39.97
N TYR A 79 3.20 -25.49 40.20
CA TYR A 79 3.88 -24.34 40.81
C TYR A 79 3.50 -24.10 42.27
N LEU A 80 2.39 -24.67 42.75
CA LEU A 80 1.91 -24.47 44.13
C LEU A 80 2.54 -25.44 45.14
N TYR A 81 2.79 -26.69 44.74
CA TYR A 81 3.21 -27.74 45.68
C TYR A 81 4.71 -28.07 45.64
N VAL A 82 5.48 -27.53 44.68
CA VAL A 82 6.95 -27.73 44.62
C VAL A 82 7.68 -27.09 45.81
N ALA A 83 7.07 -26.09 46.46
CA ALA A 83 7.62 -25.47 47.66
C ALA A 83 7.49 -26.34 48.92
N GLU A 84 6.61 -27.35 48.94
CA GLU A 84 6.37 -28.18 50.12
C GLU A 84 7.33 -29.38 50.23
N ASP A 85 7.85 -29.88 49.10
CA ASP A 85 8.75 -31.05 49.08
C ASP A 85 10.24 -30.70 49.27
N SER A 86 10.58 -29.43 49.53
CA SER A 86 11.97 -28.94 49.64
C SER A 86 12.44 -28.62 51.07
N LEU A 87 11.74 -29.13 52.10
CA LEU A 87 12.06 -28.93 53.52
C LEU A 87 12.43 -30.23 54.24
#